data_AF-G6EKS7-F1
#
_entry.id   AF-G6EKS7-F1
#
_cell.length_a   1.000
_cell.length_b   1.000
_cell.length_c   1.000
_cell.angle_alpha   90.00
_cell.angle_beta   90.00
_cell.angle_gamma   90.00
#
_symmetry.space_group_name_H-M   'P 1'
#
loop_
_entity.id
_entity.type
_entity.pdbx_description
1 polymer ?
#
loop_
_entity_poly.entity_id
_entity_poly.type
_entity_poly.pdbx_seq_one_letter_code
_entity_poly.pdbx_strand_id
1 'polypeptide(L)'
;MGDSWEHIVTVEAVRDGEAGTKYPRYIEGEHRAPPEDCGGTPGFEAFLEAVTDPKHPEHKDATEWHQGCYGKAFNPDEIDERDAKLRIGAIAKRRAAGKAAQARKSR
;
A
#
# COMPACT_ATOMS: atom_id res chain seq x y z
N MET A 1 4.04 -21.16 -2.87
CA MET A 1 3.41 -20.58 -1.66
C MET A 1 3.84 -19.13 -1.59
N GLY A 2 2.96 -18.23 -1.19
CA GLY A 2 3.27 -16.82 -0.97
C GLY A 2 3.13 -16.45 0.50
N ASP A 3 3.18 -15.16 0.79
CA ASP A 3 3.30 -14.60 2.14
C ASP A 3 2.01 -14.60 2.99
N SER A 4 0.86 -14.95 2.38
CA SER A 4 -0.42 -15.09 3.08
C SER A 4 -0.85 -13.85 3.89
N TRP A 5 -0.62 -12.65 3.35
CA TRP A 5 -1.07 -11.39 3.94
C TRP A 5 -2.57 -11.37 4.22
N GLU A 6 -2.93 -10.90 5.41
CA GLU A 6 -4.32 -10.72 5.83
C GLU A 6 -4.60 -9.23 6.02
N HIS A 7 -5.74 -8.77 5.50
CA HIS A 7 -6.21 -7.40 5.67
C HIS A 7 -7.57 -7.39 6.37
N ILE A 8 -7.70 -6.55 7.40
CA ILE A 8 -8.98 -6.27 8.04
C ILE A 8 -9.61 -5.07 7.33
N VAL A 9 -10.83 -5.24 6.82
CA VAL A 9 -11.60 -4.18 6.18
C VAL A 9 -12.81 -3.86 7.04
N THR A 10 -12.80 -2.67 7.64
CA THR A 10 -13.90 -2.16 8.48
C THR A 10 -14.66 -1.08 7.73
N VAL A 11 -16.00 -1.15 7.74
CA VAL A 11 -16.85 -0.09 7.20
C VAL A 11 -17.18 0.87 8.34
N GLU A 12 -16.51 2.02 8.35
CA GLU A 12 -16.66 3.02 9.42
C GLU A 12 -17.90 3.90 9.24
N ALA A 13 -18.24 4.22 7.98
CA ALA A 13 -19.41 5.04 7.65
C ALA A 13 -19.96 4.69 6.27
N VAL A 14 -21.29 4.78 6.14
CA VAL A 14 -22.00 4.65 4.86
C VAL A 14 -22.73 5.97 4.60
N ARG A 15 -22.41 6.59 3.46
CA ARG A 15 -23.01 7.86 3.03
C ARG A 15 -23.13 7.90 1.51
N ASP A 16 -23.96 8.81 1.02
CA ASP A 16 -24.00 9.12 -0.40
C ASP A 16 -22.66 9.64 -0.90
N GLY A 17 -22.30 9.23 -2.12
CA GLY A 17 -21.09 9.72 -2.78
C GLY A 17 -21.20 11.20 -3.15
N GLU A 18 -20.07 11.90 -3.13
CA GLU A 18 -20.01 13.31 -3.52
C GLU A 18 -20.23 13.45 -5.03
N ALA A 19 -21.13 14.37 -5.41
CA ALA A 19 -21.43 14.64 -6.82
C ALA A 19 -20.17 15.14 -7.56
N GLY A 20 -19.93 14.58 -8.75
CA GLY A 20 -18.74 14.89 -9.56
C GLY A 20 -17.45 14.19 -9.11
N THR A 21 -17.45 13.51 -7.96
CA THR A 21 -16.27 12.81 -7.44
C THR A 21 -16.12 11.43 -8.06
N LYS A 22 -14.88 11.08 -8.43
CA LYS A 22 -14.49 9.75 -8.89
C LYS A 22 -13.93 8.94 -7.72
N TYR A 23 -14.38 7.69 -7.58
CA TYR A 23 -13.99 6.78 -6.51
C TYR A 23 -13.29 5.52 -7.06
N PRO A 24 -12.36 4.90 -6.28
CA PRO A 24 -11.98 5.21 -4.90
C PRO A 24 -11.13 6.48 -4.74
N ARG A 25 -11.00 6.97 -3.50
CA ARG A 25 -10.11 8.09 -3.14
C ARG A 25 -9.20 7.66 -2.00
N TYR A 26 -7.93 8.03 -2.09
CA TYR A 26 -7.02 7.99 -0.95
C TYR A 26 -7.33 9.19 -0.05
N ILE A 27 -7.53 8.93 1.24
CA ILE A 27 -7.82 9.97 2.24
C ILE A 27 -6.58 10.18 3.09
N GLU A 28 -6.12 9.10 3.73
CA GLU A 28 -4.95 9.08 4.60
C GLU A 28 -4.41 7.65 4.71
N GLY A 29 -3.29 7.50 5.41
CA GLY A 29 -2.69 6.23 5.79
C GLY A 29 -1.44 6.49 6.61
N GLU A 30 -0.91 5.44 7.22
CA GLU A 30 0.25 5.51 8.09
C GLU A 30 1.18 4.31 7.87
N HIS A 31 2.43 4.50 8.27
CA HIS A 31 3.51 3.53 8.20
C HIS A 31 3.84 3.03 6.78
N ARG A 32 4.98 2.34 6.68
CA ARG A 32 5.40 1.65 5.47
C ARG A 32 4.79 0.26 5.44
N ALA A 33 4.20 -0.10 4.30
CA ALA A 33 3.72 -1.46 4.07
C ALA A 33 4.89 -2.48 4.10
N PRO A 34 4.62 -3.74 4.47
CA PRO A 34 5.62 -4.80 4.40
C PRO A 34 6.22 -4.89 2.99
N PRO A 35 7.54 -5.09 2.87
CA PRO A 35 8.16 -5.40 1.58
C PRO A 35 7.56 -6.67 0.97
N GLU A 36 7.39 -6.70 -0.35
CA GLU A 36 7.04 -7.92 -1.08
C GLU A 36 8.08 -9.02 -0.81
N ASP A 37 7.60 -10.26 -0.73
CA ASP A 37 8.39 -11.48 -0.54
C ASP A 37 9.27 -11.47 0.74
N CYS A 38 8.84 -10.77 1.79
CA CYS A 38 9.55 -10.74 3.07
C CYS A 38 9.25 -11.96 3.95
N GLY A 39 8.38 -12.87 3.53
CA GLY A 39 8.03 -14.09 4.27
C GLY A 39 6.80 -13.95 5.17
N GLY A 40 5.86 -13.08 4.79
CA GLY A 40 4.62 -12.83 5.54
C GLY A 40 4.85 -12.12 6.86
N THR A 41 3.86 -12.17 7.75
CA THR A 41 3.89 -11.50 9.06
C THR A 41 5.16 -11.81 9.88
N PRO A 42 5.55 -13.07 10.14
CA PRO A 42 6.73 -13.36 10.94
C PRO A 42 8.03 -12.90 10.25
N GLY A 43 8.10 -12.96 8.93
CA GLY A 43 9.24 -12.46 8.19
C GLY A 43 9.36 -10.94 8.24
N PHE A 44 8.23 -10.23 8.19
CA PHE A 44 8.22 -8.78 8.36
C PHE A 44 8.57 -8.34 9.78
N GLU A 45 8.10 -9.05 10.81
CA GLU A 45 8.48 -8.78 12.20
C GLU A 45 9.99 -8.91 12.41
N ALA A 46 10.60 -10.01 11.94
CA ALA A 46 12.04 -10.21 12.01
C ALA A 46 12.82 -9.14 11.21
N PHE A 47 12.33 -8.80 10.01
CA PHE A 47 12.90 -7.72 9.20
C PHE A 47 12.82 -6.36 9.93
N LEU A 48 11.69 -6.04 10.55
CA LEU A 48 11.51 -4.80 11.31
C LEU A 48 12.48 -4.71 12.49
N GLU A 49 12.62 -5.79 13.26
CA GLU A 49 13.58 -5.85 14.37
C GLU A 49 15.01 -5.59 13.88
N ALA A 50 15.41 -6.25 12.79
CA ALA A 50 16.76 -6.09 12.24
C ALA A 50 16.99 -4.69 11.64
N VAL A 51 16.05 -4.17 10.85
CA VAL A 51 16.25 -2.92 10.10
C VAL A 51 16.16 -1.67 10.99
N THR A 52 15.52 -1.77 12.16
CA THR A 52 15.35 -0.63 13.08
C THR A 52 16.37 -0.57 14.22
N ASP A 53 17.09 -1.65 14.51
CA ASP A 53 18.18 -1.66 15.50
C ASP A 53 19.57 -1.73 14.82
N PRO A 54 20.34 -0.62 14.81
CA PRO A 54 21.70 -0.61 14.26
C PRO A 54 22.70 -1.57 14.92
N LYS A 55 22.38 -2.10 16.10
CA LYS A 55 23.21 -3.09 16.82
C LYS A 55 22.78 -4.53 16.53
N HIS A 56 21.67 -4.73 15.83
CA HIS A 56 21.20 -6.06 15.48
C HIS A 56 22.22 -6.74 14.55
N PRO A 57 22.57 -8.02 14.78
CA PRO A 57 23.54 -8.73 13.95
C PRO A 57 23.20 -8.71 12.44
N GLU A 58 21.90 -8.74 12.11
CA GLU A 58 21.39 -8.76 10.74
C GLU A 58 21.03 -7.36 10.19
N HIS A 59 21.30 -6.28 10.93
CA HIS A 59 20.89 -4.92 10.54
C HIS A 59 21.40 -4.52 9.15
N LYS A 60 22.67 -4.83 8.89
CA LYS A 60 23.32 -4.51 7.62
C LYS A 60 22.65 -5.26 6.47
N ASP A 61 22.46 -6.56 6.61
CA ASP A 61 21.90 -7.42 5.58
C ASP A 61 20.44 -7.04 5.27
N ALA A 62 19.63 -6.76 6.31
CA ALA A 62 18.26 -6.31 6.15
C ALA A 62 18.18 -4.95 5.40
N THR A 63 19.05 -4.00 5.77
CA THR A 63 19.10 -2.67 5.14
C THR A 63 19.55 -2.77 3.67
N GLU A 64 20.61 -3.54 3.40
CA GLU A 64 21.12 -3.75 2.04
C GLU A 64 20.10 -4.49 1.17
N TRP A 65 19.39 -5.48 1.70
CA TRP A 65 18.32 -6.18 0.99
C TRP A 65 17.21 -5.21 0.57
N HIS A 66 16.67 -4.42 1.51
CA HIS A 66 15.61 -3.47 1.18
C HIS A 66 16.10 -2.40 0.20
N GLN A 67 17.32 -1.88 0.38
CA GLN A 67 17.90 -0.91 -0.56
C GLN A 67 18.09 -1.52 -1.95
N GLY A 68 18.47 -2.79 -2.06
CA GLY A 68 18.57 -3.51 -3.34
C GLY A 68 17.22 -3.66 -4.04
N CYS A 69 16.16 -3.99 -3.29
CA CYS A 69 14.82 -4.18 -3.84
C CYS A 69 14.12 -2.87 -4.23
N TYR A 70 14.29 -1.81 -3.43
CA TYR A 70 13.48 -0.58 -3.54
C TYR A 70 14.29 0.68 -3.84
N GLY A 71 15.62 0.58 -3.90
CA GLY A 71 16.52 1.71 -4.18
C GLY A 71 16.64 2.73 -3.06
N LYS A 72 16.12 2.44 -1.86
CA LYS A 72 16.15 3.33 -0.69
C LYS A 72 16.19 2.55 0.62
N ALA A 73 16.62 3.19 1.69
CA ALA A 73 16.51 2.61 3.04
C ALA A 73 15.04 2.45 3.45
N PHE A 74 14.76 1.46 4.28
CA PHE A 74 13.44 1.28 4.88
C PHE A 74 13.25 2.29 6.01
N ASN A 75 12.07 2.91 6.06
CA ASN A 75 11.63 3.72 7.20
C ASN A 75 10.23 3.24 7.59
N PRO A 76 10.05 2.65 8.79
CA PRO A 76 8.76 2.13 9.23
C PRO A 76 7.68 3.21 9.32
N ASP A 77 8.07 4.45 9.61
CA ASP A 77 7.15 5.56 9.85
C ASP A 77 6.74 6.30 8.57
N GLU A 78 7.31 5.93 7.42
CA GLU A 78 7.11 6.66 6.17
C GLU A 78 6.11 5.96 5.23
N ILE A 79 4.92 6.57 5.08
CA ILE A 79 4.01 6.26 3.99
C ILE A 79 4.29 7.11 2.74
N ASP A 80 4.30 6.49 1.55
CA ASP A 80 4.38 7.22 0.29
C ASP A 80 2.98 7.70 -0.16
N GLU A 81 2.51 8.80 0.45
CA GLU A 81 1.20 9.37 0.11
C GLU A 81 1.06 9.73 -1.38
N ARG A 82 2.16 10.15 -2.02
CA ARG A 82 2.15 10.58 -3.41
C ARG A 82 1.85 9.39 -4.31
N ASP A 83 2.59 8.30 -4.14
CA ASP A 83 2.37 7.07 -4.90
C ASP A 83 0.96 6.50 -4.62
N ALA A 84 0.53 6.47 -3.35
CA ALA A 84 -0.81 6.03 -2.98
C ALA A 84 -1.92 6.84 -3.68
N LYS A 85 -1.84 8.18 -3.64
CA LYS A 85 -2.79 9.09 -4.32
C LYS A 85 -2.81 8.84 -5.83
N LEU A 86 -1.65 8.66 -6.46
CA LEU A 86 -1.53 8.42 -7.90
C LEU A 86 -2.15 7.07 -8.30
N ARG A 87 -1.81 5.99 -7.61
CA ARG A 87 -2.29 4.64 -7.91
C ARG A 87 -3.80 4.50 -7.68
N ILE A 88 -4.30 4.99 -6.54
CA ILE A 88 -5.74 4.99 -6.25
C ILE A 88 -6.49 5.88 -7.25
N GLY A 89 -5.96 7.06 -7.57
CA GLY A 89 -6.52 7.95 -8.58
C GLY A 89 -6.61 7.31 -9.98
N ALA A 90 -5.62 6.50 -10.37
CA ALA A 90 -5.65 5.75 -11.63
C ALA A 90 -6.77 4.69 -11.64
N ILE A 91 -7.00 3.99 -10.53
CA ILE A 91 -8.16 3.08 -10.38
C ILE A 91 -9.46 3.86 -10.55
N ALA A 92 -9.60 5.02 -9.90
CA ALA A 92 -10.80 5.85 -9.98
C ALA A 92 -11.10 6.31 -11.41
N LYS A 93 -10.08 6.75 -12.15
CA LYS A 93 -10.21 7.14 -13.57
C LYS A 93 -10.71 5.97 -14.43
N ARG A 94 -10.10 4.78 -14.28
CA ARG A 94 -10.49 3.58 -15.03
C ARG A 94 -11.94 3.17 -14.74
N ARG A 95 -12.34 3.17 -13.47
CA ARG A 95 -13.72 2.83 -13.06
C ARG A 95 -14.74 3.82 -13.62
N ALA A 96 -14.45 5.12 -13.56
CA ALA A 96 -15.33 6.15 -14.10
C ALA A 96 -15.53 6.01 -15.62
N ALA A 97 -14.46 5.73 -16.36
CA ALA A 97 -14.53 5.47 -17.80
C ALA A 97 -15.40 4.24 -18.12
N GLY A 98 -15.22 3.15 -17.35
CA GLY A 98 -16.04 1.93 -17.50
C GLY A 98 -17.54 2.19 -17.28
N LYS A 99 -17.91 2.91 -16.22
CA LYS A 99 -19.31 3.28 -15.97
C LYS A 99 -19.90 4.15 -17.09
N ALA A 100 -19.15 5.14 -17.58
CA ALA A 100 -19.59 5.99 -18.67
C ALA A 100 -19.81 5.21 -19.97
N ALA A 101 -18.93 4.25 -20.29
CA ALA A 101 -19.08 3.39 -21.45
C ALA A 101 -20.33 2.49 -21.35
N GLN A 102 -20.62 1.95 -20.17
CA GLN A 102 -21.82 1.14 -19.92
C GLN A 102 -23.11 1.95 -20.04
N ALA A 103 -23.14 3.18 -19.52
CA ALA A 103 -24.29 4.08 -19.64
C ALA A 103 -24.59 4.46 -21.11
N ARG A 104 -23.56 4.57 -21.96
CA ARG A 104 -23.74 4.83 -23.40
C ARG A 104 -24.30 3.64 -24.16
N LYS A 105 -24.03 2.41 -23.73
CA LYS A 105 -24.54 1.17 -24.35
C LYS A 105 -25.97 0.81 -23.96
N SER A 106 -26.48 1.41 -22.89
CA SER A 106 -27.83 1.16 -22.34
C SER A 106 -28.85 2.23 -22.75
N ARG A 107 -28.45 3.17 -23.62
CA ARG A 107 -29.30 4.12 -24.34
C ARG A 107 -29.48 3.64 -25.76
#